data_AF-A0A9P6WUT7-F1
#
_entry.id   AF-A0A9P6WUT7-F1
#
_cell.length_a   1.000
_cell.length_b   1.000
_cell.length_c   1.000
_cell.angle_alpha   90.00
_cell.angle_beta   90.00
_cell.angle_gamma   90.00
#
_symmetry.space_group_name_H-M   'P 1'
#
loop_
_entity.id
_entity.type
_entity.pdbx_description
1 polymer ?
#
loop_
_entity_poly.entity_id
_entity_poly.type
_entity_poly.pdbx_seq_one_letter_code
_entity_poly.pdbx_strand_id
1 'polypeptide(L)'
;MAVIEEDDINTTTVYSKINIGDKTVKVPVDCGAAKTCMSKSLADALGLETDAASESVFTLGNGSKQPALGVIYDVPIEVQEDLIIPCTVESKGQN
;
A
#
# COMPACT_ATOMS: atom_id res chain seq x y z
N MET A 1 3.62 -2.83 -41.24
CA MET A 1 3.18 -3.01 -39.85
C MET A 1 4.33 -3.61 -39.09
N ALA A 2 4.80 -2.95 -38.03
CA ALA A 2 5.72 -3.58 -37.09
C ALA A 2 4.87 -4.47 -36.16
N VAL A 3 5.20 -5.75 -36.09
CA VAL A 3 4.65 -6.67 -35.10
C VAL A 3 5.54 -6.52 -33.89
N ILE A 4 5.00 -6.02 -32.78
CA ILE A 4 5.70 -6.04 -31.50
C ILE A 4 5.47 -7.45 -30.96
N GLU A 5 6.50 -8.29 -31.00
CA GLU A 5 6.46 -9.58 -30.32
C GLU A 5 6.43 -9.30 -28.82
N GLU A 6 5.31 -9.65 -28.17
CA GLU A 6 5.17 -9.64 -26.72
C GLU A 6 5.96 -10.83 -26.17
N ASP A 7 7.28 -10.69 -26.09
CA ASP A 7 8.06 -11.51 -25.17
C ASP A 7 7.46 -11.33 -23.77
N ASP A 8 7.24 -12.43 -23.03
CA ASP A 8 6.78 -12.40 -21.64
C ASP A 8 7.72 -11.51 -20.81
N ILE A 9 7.36 -10.23 -20.64
CA ILE A 9 8.14 -9.28 -19.86
C ILE A 9 8.00 -9.72 -18.40
N ASN A 10 9.02 -10.42 -17.90
CA ASN A 10 9.21 -10.67 -16.47
C ASN A 10 9.50 -9.34 -15.76
N THR A 11 8.44 -8.59 -15.46
CA THR A 11 8.55 -7.35 -14.70
C THR A 11 8.86 -7.66 -13.24
N THR A 12 9.83 -6.95 -12.67
CA THR A 12 10.12 -7.01 -11.23
C THR A 12 9.46 -5.81 -10.57
N THR A 13 8.52 -6.04 -9.65
CA THR A 13 7.95 -4.96 -8.84
C THR A 13 9.05 -4.23 -8.06
N VAL A 14 9.04 -2.89 -8.10
CA VAL A 14 9.97 -2.08 -7.31
C VAL A 14 9.54 -2.10 -5.85
N TYR A 15 10.48 -2.36 -4.96
CA TYR A 15 10.23 -2.38 -3.52
C TYR A 15 11.16 -1.43 -2.80
N SER A 16 10.66 -0.82 -1.73
CA SER A 16 11.46 -0.13 -0.72
C SER A 16 11.33 -0.83 0.63
N LYS A 17 12.32 -0.60 1.50
CA LYS A 17 12.22 -0.93 2.93
C LYS A 17 11.98 0.36 3.69
N ILE A 18 10.95 0.36 4.51
CA ILE A 18 10.58 1.48 5.38
C ILE A 18 10.42 0.97 6.80
N ASN A 19 10.53 1.86 7.79
CA ASN A 19 10.10 1.55 9.16
C ASN A 19 8.79 2.28 9.47
N ILE A 20 7.94 1.61 10.24
CA ILE A 20 6.75 2.20 10.85
C ILE A 20 6.74 1.73 12.30
N GLY A 21 6.95 2.65 13.23
CA GLY A 21 7.18 2.31 14.64
C GLY A 21 8.37 1.36 14.79
N ASP A 22 8.13 0.18 15.37
CA ASP A 22 9.14 -0.86 15.63
C ASP A 22 9.29 -1.88 14.49
N LYS A 23 8.57 -1.72 13.37
CA LYS A 23 8.55 -2.70 12.28
C LYS A 23 9.23 -2.19 11.02
N THR A 24 10.15 -3.00 10.49
CA THR A 24 10.65 -2.85 9.12
C THR A 24 9.72 -3.59 8.15
N VAL A 25 9.19 -2.87 7.17
CA VAL A 25 8.24 -3.39 6.18
C VAL A 25 8.81 -3.25 4.77
N LYS A 26 8.69 -4.31 3.98
CA LYS A 26 8.97 -4.27 2.54
C LYS A 26 7.71 -3.84 1.80
N VAL A 27 7.74 -2.69 1.15
CA VAL A 27 6.57 -2.09 0.48
C VAL A 27 6.79 -1.97 -1.03
N PRO A 28 5.80 -2.32 -1.87
CA PRO A 28 5.87 -2.03 -3.30
C PRO A 28 5.70 -0.53 -3.53
N VAL A 29 6.51 0.03 -4.43
CA VAL A 29 6.38 1.41 -4.89
C VAL A 29 5.56 1.40 -6.17
N ASP A 30 4.29 1.78 -6.06
CA ASP A 30 3.32 1.71 -7.14
C ASP A 30 2.81 3.11 -7.49
N CYS A 31 3.37 3.70 -8.55
CA CYS A 31 2.90 5.00 -9.07
C CYS A 31 1.58 4.90 -9.84
N GLY A 32 1.10 3.68 -10.16
CA GLY A 32 -0.21 3.44 -10.75
C GLY A 32 -1.34 3.40 -9.72
N ALA A 33 -1.02 3.25 -8.43
CA ALA A 33 -2.00 3.30 -7.36
C ALA A 33 -2.43 4.74 -7.07
N ALA A 34 -3.74 4.98 -7.02
CA ALA A 34 -4.30 6.30 -6.69
C ALA A 34 -4.10 6.71 -5.22
N LYS A 35 -3.89 5.74 -4.32
CA LYS A 35 -3.80 5.90 -2.88
C LYS A 35 -2.79 4.91 -2.30
N THR A 36 -2.10 5.31 -1.23
CA THR A 36 -1.34 4.38 -0.40
C THR A 36 -2.29 3.51 0.41
N CYS A 37 -2.04 2.20 0.44
CA CYS A 37 -2.88 1.25 1.17
C CYS A 37 -2.07 0.30 2.04
N MET A 38 -2.69 -0.19 3.12
CA MET A 38 -2.12 -1.14 4.07
C MET A 38 -3.12 -2.26 4.35
N SER A 39 -2.63 -3.48 4.58
CA SER A 39 -3.52 -4.57 5.02
C SER A 39 -4.00 -4.33 6.45
N LYS A 40 -5.23 -4.72 6.77
CA LYS A 40 -5.74 -4.70 8.15
C LYS A 40 -4.78 -5.38 9.13
N SER A 41 -4.23 -6.52 8.75
CA SER A 41 -3.29 -7.27 9.60
C SER A 41 -2.01 -6.49 9.93
N LEU A 42 -1.51 -5.66 9.01
CA LEU A 42 -0.35 -4.81 9.30
C LEU A 42 -0.74 -3.64 10.20
N ALA A 43 -1.91 -3.02 9.96
CA ALA A 43 -2.43 -1.97 10.83
C ALA A 43 -2.63 -2.48 12.27
N ASP A 44 -3.28 -3.63 12.43
CA ASP A 44 -3.52 -4.28 13.73
C ASP A 44 -2.18 -4.63 14.42
N ALA A 45 -1.19 -5.13 13.67
CA ALA A 45 0.12 -5.47 14.22
C ALA A 45 0.93 -4.24 14.66
N LEU A 46 0.66 -3.08 14.07
CA LEU A 46 1.23 -1.78 14.43
C LEU A 46 0.41 -1.04 15.49
N GLY A 47 -0.74 -1.59 15.91
CA GLY A 47 -1.66 -0.93 16.83
C GLY A 47 -2.30 0.34 16.27
N LEU A 48 -2.43 0.44 14.94
CA LEU A 48 -3.05 1.59 14.28
C LEU A 48 -4.57 1.42 14.20
N GLU A 49 -5.30 2.47 14.53
CA GLU A 49 -6.76 2.51 14.44
C GLU A 49 -7.23 3.29 13.20
N THR A 50 -8.49 3.08 12.82
CA THR A 50 -9.11 3.81 11.72
C THR A 50 -9.64 5.14 12.22
N ASP A 51 -9.18 6.24 11.63
CA ASP A 51 -9.56 7.59 12.02
C ASP A 51 -10.86 8.05 11.33
N ALA A 52 -11.11 7.59 10.11
CA ALA A 52 -12.28 7.96 9.33
C ALA A 52 -12.77 6.85 8.41
N ALA A 53 -14.05 6.95 8.01
CA ALA A 53 -14.59 6.11 6.94
C ALA A 53 -13.93 6.46 5.59
N SER A 54 -13.79 5.47 4.72
CA SER A 54 -13.32 5.65 3.34
C SER A 54 -14.46 5.37 2.36
N GLU A 55 -14.57 6.17 1.31
CA GLU A 55 -15.48 5.92 0.18
C GLU A 55 -14.81 5.12 -0.94
N SER A 56 -13.53 4.77 -0.78
CA SER A 56 -12.76 4.06 -1.79
C SER A 56 -13.16 2.59 -1.90
N VAL A 57 -13.09 2.09 -3.14
CA VAL A 57 -13.25 0.66 -3.47
C VAL A 57 -11.99 0.18 -4.16
N PHE A 58 -11.30 -0.77 -3.54
CA PHE A 58 -10.13 -1.41 -4.12
C PHE A 58 -10.54 -2.42 -5.19
N THR A 59 -9.89 -2.35 -6.35
CA THR A 59 -9.92 -3.42 -7.35
C THR A 59 -8.65 -4.24 -7.21
N LEU A 60 -8.78 -5.54 -6.97
CA LEU A 60 -7.64 -6.44 -6.82
C LEU A 60 -7.18 -6.96 -8.18
N GLY A 61 -5.96 -7.53 -8.23
CA GLY A 61 -5.39 -8.08 -9.47
C GLY A 61 -6.22 -9.21 -10.10
N ASN A 62 -7.11 -9.85 -9.34
CA ASN A 62 -8.07 -10.85 -9.83
C ASN A 62 -9.40 -10.23 -10.32
N GLY A 63 -9.51 -8.90 -10.37
CA GLY A 63 -10.71 -8.16 -10.78
C GLY A 63 -11.80 -8.02 -9.71
N SER A 64 -11.65 -8.66 -8.55
CA SER A 64 -12.61 -8.52 -7.44
C SER A 64 -12.53 -7.13 -6.83
N LYS A 65 -13.67 -6.66 -6.29
CA LYS A 65 -13.80 -5.36 -5.64
C LYS A 65 -14.04 -5.54 -4.15
N GLN A 66 -13.36 -4.75 -3.34
CA GLN A 66 -13.60 -4.69 -1.90
C GLN A 66 -13.60 -3.23 -1.41
N PRO A 67 -14.52 -2.84 -0.53
CA PRO A 67 -14.48 -1.52 0.08
C PRO A 67 -13.23 -1.39 0.97
N ALA A 68 -12.70 -0.18 1.06
CA ALA A 68 -11.73 0.14 2.09
C ALA A 68 -12.39 0.02 3.48
N LEU A 69 -11.60 -0.42 4.46
CA LEU A 69 -12.05 -0.51 5.85
C LEU A 69 -12.07 0.86 6.53
N GLY A 70 -11.28 1.79 6.01
CA GLY A 70 -11.23 3.18 6.44
C GLY A 70 -9.88 3.82 6.18
N VAL A 71 -9.71 5.04 6.67
CA VAL A 71 -8.52 5.88 6.51
C VAL A 71 -7.80 5.99 7.84
N ILE A 72 -6.48 5.89 7.80
CA ILE A 72 -5.56 6.16 8.90
C ILE A 72 -4.73 7.38 8.51
N TYR A 73 -4.79 8.44 9.30
CA TYR A 73 -4.04 9.68 9.10
C TYR A 73 -2.68 9.61 9.78
N ASP A 74 -1.75 10.42 9.28
CA ASP A 74 -0.45 10.68 9.90
C ASP A 74 0.38 9.44 10.30
N VAL A 75 0.29 8.36 9.52
CA VAL A 75 1.13 7.17 9.74
C VAL A 75 2.60 7.58 9.56
N PRO A 76 3.47 7.44 10.57
CA PRO A 76 4.84 7.93 10.50
C PRO A 76 5.71 6.92 9.74
N ILE A 77 5.92 7.17 8.46
CA ILE A 77 6.77 6.32 7.61
C ILE A 77 8.19 6.86 7.65
N GLU A 78 9.10 6.12 8.28
CA GLU A 78 10.53 6.40 8.24
C GLU A 78 11.14 5.74 7.00
N VAL A 79 11.71 6.55 6.10
CA VAL A 79 12.30 6.08 4.83
C VAL A 79 13.82 6.01 4.86
N GLN A 80 14.45 6.72 5.80
CA GLN A 80 15.86 6.67 6.16
C GLN A 80 15.99 7.23 7.59
N GLU A 81 17.17 7.05 8.21
CA GLU A 81 17.48 7.61 9.54
C GLU A 81 17.12 9.10 9.61
N ASP A 82 16.33 9.46 10.62
CA ASP A 82 15.83 10.81 10.91
C ASP A 82 14.97 11.46 9.79
N LEU A 83 14.48 10.69 8.81
CA LEU A 83 13.53 11.17 7.79
C LEU A 83 12.18 10.45 7.89
N ILE A 84 11.25 11.12 8.55
CA ILE A 84 9.86 10.65 8.74
C ILE A 84 8.94 11.44 7.82
N ILE A 85 8.13 10.72 7.05
CA ILE A 85 7.10 11.26 6.18
C ILE A 85 5.74 10.79 6.73
N PRO A 86 4.87 11.70 7.23
CA PRO A 86 3.52 11.32 7.61
C PRO A 86 2.70 11.02 6.36
N CYS A 87 2.04 9.86 6.35
CA CYS A 87 1.26 9.40 5.22
C CYS A 87 -0.19 9.10 5.63
N THR A 88 -1.13 9.51 4.79
CA THR A 88 -2.50 9.01 4.85
C THR A 88 -2.57 7.65 4.17
N VAL A 89 -3.07 6.65 4.87
CA VAL A 89 -3.11 5.27 4.41
C VAL A 89 -4.53 4.73 4.49
N GLU A 90 -4.97 4.06 3.42
CA GLU A 90 -6.24 3.36 3.44
C GLU A 90 -6.07 1.88 3.82
N SER A 91 -6.84 1.44 4.82
CA SER A 91 -6.81 0.05 5.26
C SER A 91 -7.69 -0.81 4.37
N LYS A 92 -7.18 -1.98 3.96
CA LYS A 92 -7.91 -2.98 3.16
C LYS A 92 -8.03 -4.31 3.88
N GLY A 93 -9.15 -4.99 3.69
CA GLY A 93 -9.34 -6.35 4.17
C GLY A 93 -8.38 -7.33 3.49
N GLN A 94 -8.03 -8.40 4.19
CA GLN A 94 -7.45 -9.60 3.56
C GLN A 94 -8.62 -10.55 3.25
N ASN A 95 -8.74 -10.94 1.98
CA ASN A 95 -9.52 -12.12 1.59
C ASN A 95 -8.61 -13.35 1.68
#